data_AF-A0A3N5NXL1-F1
#
_entry.id   AF-A0A3N5NXL1-F1
#
_cell.length_a   1.000
_cell.length_b   1.000
_cell.length_c   1.000
_cell.angle_alpha   90.00
_cell.angle_beta   90.00
_cell.angle_gamma   90.00
#
_symmetry.space_group_name_H-M   'P 1'
#
loop_
_entity.id
_entity.type
_entity.pdbx_description
1 polymer ?
#
loop_
_entity_poly.entity_id
_entity_poly.type
_entity_poly.pdbx_seq_one_letter_code
_entity_poly.pdbx_strand_id
1 'polypeptide(L)'
;QLDMESINVEQLLACLAPKVKDMISGVLQSHLTFSGAGTEWPKLRNALIVDGTYGLHDGRISNTPVTVAVAKLLELDELNNMSFEDLDGSLHIIKGQVALKTRMTGKDVNAQAKGTVGLDGKLDLPFSLRFSPELSEKLKKRVSVAKYLMDEKGEAEIRLKLAGTVTRPYPSIDTKGVQEQVKDTFRKKAIKEIGKVLSGEKKDKEKDKDAKTDVANELIKGIFGQ
;
A
#
# COMPACT_ATOMS: atom_id res chain seq x y z
N GLN A 1 1.85 -6.75 -30.88
CA GLN A 1 1.75 -7.55 -29.65
C GLN A 1 3.16 -8.00 -29.28
N LEU A 2 3.47 -8.02 -28.00
CA LEU A 2 4.75 -8.43 -27.45
C LEU A 2 4.47 -9.32 -26.25
N ASP A 3 4.98 -10.54 -26.32
CA ASP A 3 4.91 -11.54 -25.28
C ASP A 3 6.33 -11.82 -24.78
N MET A 4 6.50 -11.74 -23.47
CA MET A 4 7.76 -12.04 -22.79
C MET A 4 7.45 -13.09 -21.74
N GLU A 5 7.99 -14.30 -21.88
CA GLU A 5 7.63 -15.42 -21.00
C GLU A 5 8.60 -15.62 -19.84
N SER A 6 9.86 -15.19 -19.97
CA SER A 6 10.87 -15.32 -18.91
C SER A 6 12.11 -14.49 -19.25
N ILE A 7 12.08 -13.20 -18.91
CA ILE A 7 13.21 -12.29 -19.13
C ILE A 7 13.82 -11.90 -17.80
N ASN A 8 15.12 -12.14 -17.63
CA ASN A 8 15.84 -11.61 -16.48
C ASN A 8 15.93 -10.08 -16.57
N VAL A 9 15.35 -9.38 -15.60
CA VAL A 9 15.25 -7.90 -15.61
C VAL A 9 16.63 -7.26 -15.54
N GLU A 10 17.58 -7.84 -14.80
CA GLU A 10 18.92 -7.28 -14.68
C GLU A 10 19.63 -7.25 -16.04
N GLN A 11 19.50 -8.30 -16.85
CA GLN A 11 20.06 -8.35 -18.21
C GLN A 11 19.39 -7.33 -19.13
N LEU A 12 18.06 -7.20 -19.05
CA LEU A 12 17.30 -6.22 -19.84
C LEU A 12 17.72 -4.79 -19.48
N LEU A 13 17.83 -4.47 -18.19
CA LEU A 13 18.23 -3.15 -17.71
C LEU A 13 19.71 -2.86 -17.98
N ALA A 14 20.60 -3.86 -17.94
CA ALA A 14 21.99 -3.66 -18.32
C ALA A 14 22.13 -3.15 -19.76
N CYS A 15 21.27 -3.62 -20.66
CA CYS A 15 21.25 -3.19 -22.07
C CYS A 15 20.55 -1.84 -22.27
N LEU A 16 19.39 -1.62 -21.64
CA LEU A 16 18.53 -0.47 -21.94
C LEU A 16 18.74 0.73 -21.01
N ALA A 17 19.09 0.47 -19.76
CA ALA A 17 19.19 1.49 -18.72
C ALA A 17 20.24 1.10 -17.66
N PRO A 18 21.54 1.05 -18.01
CA PRO A 18 22.58 0.50 -17.15
C PRO A 18 22.73 1.23 -15.80
N LYS A 19 22.26 2.48 -15.70
CA LYS A 19 22.28 3.28 -14.47
C LYS A 19 21.33 2.76 -13.38
N VAL A 20 20.35 1.93 -13.73
CA VAL A 20 19.33 1.41 -12.80
C VAL A 20 19.30 -0.12 -12.75
N LYS A 21 20.28 -0.80 -13.35
CA LYS A 21 20.29 -2.26 -13.46
C LYS A 21 20.23 -2.99 -12.11
N ASP A 22 20.79 -2.39 -11.06
CA ASP A 22 20.87 -3.01 -9.72
C ASP A 22 19.68 -2.62 -8.82
N MET A 23 18.77 -1.76 -9.35
CA MET A 23 17.63 -1.24 -8.60
C MET A 23 16.44 -2.19 -8.58
N ILE A 24 16.29 -3.02 -9.61
CA ILE A 24 15.20 -4.00 -9.72
C ILE A 24 15.78 -5.28 -10.32
N SER A 25 15.47 -6.42 -9.71
CA SER A 25 15.83 -7.75 -10.20
C SER A 25 14.61 -8.67 -10.24
N GLY A 26 14.71 -9.77 -10.98
CA GLY A 26 13.72 -10.84 -11.02
C GLY A 26 13.45 -11.35 -12.43
N VAL A 27 12.50 -12.28 -12.54
CA VAL A 27 12.07 -12.87 -13.82
C VAL A 27 10.78 -12.20 -14.29
N LEU A 28 10.89 -11.40 -15.35
CA LEU A 28 9.77 -10.68 -15.96
C LEU A 28 9.00 -11.60 -16.92
N GLN A 29 7.69 -11.57 -16.74
CA GLN A 29 6.66 -12.04 -17.65
C GLN A 29 5.79 -10.84 -18.04
N SER A 30 5.45 -10.70 -19.32
CA SER A 30 4.54 -9.64 -19.73
C SER A 30 3.80 -9.99 -21.01
N HIS A 31 2.54 -9.57 -21.05
CA HIS A 31 1.71 -9.61 -22.25
C HIS A 31 1.29 -8.18 -22.58
N LEU A 32 1.84 -7.62 -23.66
CA LEU A 32 1.62 -6.23 -24.05
C LEU A 32 1.06 -6.14 -25.47
N THR A 33 -0.01 -5.39 -25.63
CA THR A 33 -0.50 -4.91 -26.92
C THR A 33 -0.17 -3.43 -27.01
N PHE A 34 0.37 -2.99 -28.15
CA PHE A 34 0.75 -1.61 -28.34
C PHE A 34 0.41 -1.14 -29.75
N SER A 35 0.03 0.13 -29.85
CA SER A 35 -0.12 0.86 -31.10
C SER A 35 0.41 2.27 -30.92
N GLY A 36 0.91 2.88 -31.98
CA GLY A 36 1.49 4.21 -31.90
C GLY A 36 1.79 4.77 -33.29
N ALA A 37 1.99 6.07 -33.34
CA ALA A 37 2.31 6.77 -34.57
C ALA A 37 3.34 7.88 -34.31
N GLY A 38 4.15 8.16 -35.33
CA GLY A 38 5.22 9.17 -35.27
C GLY A 38 6.59 8.58 -34.92
N THR A 39 7.63 9.25 -35.41
CA THR A 39 9.04 8.85 -35.27
C THR A 39 9.81 9.70 -34.26
N GLU A 40 9.25 10.85 -33.88
CA GLU A 40 9.79 11.74 -32.84
C GLU A 40 9.15 11.43 -31.49
N TRP A 41 9.96 11.42 -30.42
CA TRP A 41 9.49 11.08 -29.08
C TRP A 41 8.26 11.85 -28.59
N PRO A 42 8.16 13.19 -28.75
CA PRO A 42 6.99 13.93 -28.30
C PRO A 42 5.69 13.51 -29.02
N LYS A 43 5.77 13.20 -30.32
CA LYS A 43 4.62 12.75 -31.14
C LYS A 43 4.25 11.31 -30.79
N LEU A 44 5.26 10.43 -30.72
CA LEU A 44 5.07 9.03 -30.34
C LEU A 44 4.44 8.90 -28.97
N ARG A 45 4.96 9.61 -27.96
CA ARG A 45 4.44 9.59 -26.58
C ARG A 45 2.94 9.91 -26.50
N ASN A 46 2.46 10.82 -27.34
CA ASN A 46 1.06 11.25 -27.33
C ASN A 46 0.15 10.30 -28.11
N ALA A 47 0.69 9.60 -29.12
CA ALA A 47 -0.03 8.64 -29.94
C ALA A 47 0.10 7.18 -29.45
N LEU A 48 1.00 6.92 -28.49
CA LEU A 48 1.25 5.60 -27.94
C LEU A 48 0.06 5.16 -27.07
N ILE A 49 -0.50 4.01 -27.44
CA ILE A 49 -1.48 3.26 -26.68
C ILE A 49 -0.86 1.91 -26.34
N VAL A 50 -0.87 1.54 -25.07
CA VAL A 50 -0.40 0.22 -24.61
C VAL A 50 -1.41 -0.34 -23.63
N ASP A 51 -1.76 -1.60 -23.81
CA ASP A 51 -2.59 -2.37 -22.89
C ASP A 51 -1.86 -3.65 -22.55
N GLY A 52 -1.75 -3.97 -21.26
CA GLY A 52 -1.11 -5.22 -20.90
C GLY A 52 -1.04 -5.53 -19.42
N THR A 53 -0.51 -6.73 -19.18
CA THR A 53 -0.20 -7.26 -17.86
C THR A 53 1.27 -7.56 -17.76
N TYR A 54 1.77 -7.56 -16.53
CA TYR A 54 3.13 -7.94 -16.21
C TYR A 54 3.15 -8.70 -14.89
N GLY A 55 4.15 -9.55 -14.75
CA GLY A 55 4.50 -10.28 -13.55
C GLY A 55 6.01 -10.29 -13.42
N LEU A 56 6.51 -10.09 -12.22
CA LEU A 56 7.91 -10.17 -11.89
C LEU A 56 8.03 -11.11 -10.68
N HIS A 57 8.79 -12.17 -10.85
CA HIS A 57 8.92 -13.24 -9.85
C HIS A 57 10.31 -13.25 -9.24
N ASP A 58 10.37 -13.65 -7.96
CA ASP A 58 11.59 -13.88 -7.19
C ASP A 58 12.59 -12.72 -7.31
N GLY A 59 12.12 -11.54 -6.97
CA GLY A 59 12.80 -10.29 -7.27
C GLY A 59 13.11 -9.44 -6.05
N ARG A 60 13.73 -8.30 -6.33
CA ARG A 60 14.09 -7.31 -5.31
C ARG A 60 14.01 -5.92 -5.89
N ILE A 61 13.50 -4.98 -5.10
CA ILE A 61 13.57 -3.54 -5.37
C ILE A 61 14.54 -2.92 -4.37
N SER A 62 15.52 -2.15 -4.83
CA SER A 62 16.56 -1.63 -3.96
C SER A 62 17.10 -0.27 -4.36
N ASN A 63 17.25 0.60 -3.36
CA ASN A 63 17.89 1.91 -3.47
C ASN A 63 17.36 2.77 -4.63
N THR A 64 16.07 2.62 -4.95
CA THR A 64 15.38 3.51 -5.87
C THR A 64 15.08 4.84 -5.19
N PRO A 65 14.94 5.95 -5.92
CA PRO A 65 14.51 7.21 -5.32
C PRO A 65 13.20 7.07 -4.53
N VAL A 66 12.28 6.22 -5.00
CA VAL A 66 10.98 5.97 -4.35
C VAL A 66 11.17 5.23 -3.03
N THR A 67 11.89 4.11 -3.04
CA THR A 67 12.12 3.30 -1.84
C THR A 67 12.89 4.08 -0.77
N VAL A 68 13.89 4.87 -1.17
CA VAL A 68 14.64 5.76 -0.26
C VAL A 68 13.74 6.84 0.36
N ALA A 69 12.90 7.49 -0.45
CA ALA A 69 12.00 8.52 0.06
C ALA A 69 10.93 7.95 1.01
N VAL A 70 10.41 6.75 0.73
CA VAL A 70 9.42 6.09 1.58
C VAL A 70 10.05 5.56 2.86
N ALA A 71 11.23 4.95 2.79
CA ALA A 71 12.03 4.55 3.95
C ALA A 71 12.25 5.72 4.90
N LYS A 72 12.64 6.88 4.35
CA LYS A 72 12.83 8.12 5.12
C LYS A 72 11.54 8.64 5.75
N LEU A 73 10.42 8.61 5.02
CA LEU A 73 9.13 9.08 5.54
C LEU A 73 8.63 8.24 6.73
N LEU A 74 8.85 6.92 6.67
CA LEU A 74 8.40 5.98 7.69
C LEU A 74 9.46 5.68 8.75
N GLU A 75 10.68 6.21 8.57
CA GLU A 75 11.87 5.92 9.36
C GLU A 75 12.15 4.40 9.48
N LEU A 76 12.02 3.70 8.35
CA LEU A 76 12.25 2.26 8.21
C LEU A 76 13.25 2.00 7.08
N ASP A 77 14.52 1.79 7.45
CA ASP A 77 15.59 1.56 6.49
C ASP A 77 15.46 0.25 5.73
N GLU A 78 14.71 -0.72 6.28
CA GLU A 78 14.40 -1.99 5.62
C GLU A 78 13.68 -1.77 4.28
N LEU A 79 12.93 -0.67 4.13
CA LEU A 79 12.23 -0.36 2.88
C LEU A 79 13.17 0.07 1.76
N ASN A 80 14.44 0.40 2.06
CA ASN A 80 15.43 0.66 1.03
C ASN A 80 15.71 -0.57 0.18
N ASN A 81 15.56 -1.79 0.72
CA ASN A 81 15.84 -3.04 0.05
C ASN A 81 14.74 -4.06 0.35
N MET A 82 13.76 -4.17 -0.55
CA MET A 82 12.62 -5.07 -0.39
C MET A 82 12.74 -6.24 -1.37
N SER A 83 12.77 -7.46 -0.86
CA SER A 83 12.57 -8.67 -1.65
C SER A 83 11.08 -9.00 -1.78
N PHE A 84 10.69 -9.55 -2.91
CA PHE A 84 9.32 -10.01 -3.16
C PHE A 84 9.33 -11.37 -3.86
N GLU A 85 8.32 -12.17 -3.57
CA GLU A 85 8.05 -13.42 -4.28
C GLU A 85 7.37 -13.10 -5.61
N ASP A 86 6.35 -12.23 -5.56
CA ASP A 86 5.56 -11.82 -6.73
C ASP A 86 5.36 -10.31 -6.76
N LEU A 87 5.47 -9.72 -7.94
CA LEU A 87 5.03 -8.37 -8.25
C LEU A 87 4.32 -8.39 -9.60
N ASP A 88 3.00 -8.25 -9.58
CA ASP A 88 2.16 -8.34 -10.75
C ASP A 88 1.23 -7.14 -10.91
N GLY A 89 0.69 -6.98 -12.10
CA GLY A 89 -0.24 -5.92 -12.36
C GLY A 89 -0.68 -5.77 -13.80
N SER A 90 -1.39 -4.67 -14.01
CA SER A 90 -1.79 -4.21 -15.33
C SER A 90 -1.41 -2.75 -15.53
N LEU A 91 -1.17 -2.41 -16.79
CA LEU A 91 -0.92 -1.06 -17.24
C LEU A 91 -1.78 -0.73 -18.45
N HIS A 92 -2.21 0.52 -18.51
CA HIS A 92 -2.85 1.11 -19.67
C HIS A 92 -2.19 2.46 -19.95
N ILE A 93 -1.61 2.61 -21.14
CA ILE A 93 -0.94 3.84 -21.57
C ILE A 93 -1.82 4.52 -22.59
N ILE A 94 -2.13 5.78 -22.36
CA ILE A 94 -2.84 6.62 -23.33
C ILE A 94 -2.43 8.08 -23.14
N LYS A 95 -2.17 8.80 -24.24
CA LYS A 95 -1.82 10.23 -24.23
C LYS A 95 -0.68 10.57 -23.26
N GLY A 96 0.35 9.72 -23.21
CA GLY A 96 1.50 9.91 -22.33
C GLY A 96 1.24 9.70 -20.84
N GLN A 97 0.10 9.12 -20.45
CA GLN A 97 -0.22 8.74 -19.08
C GLN A 97 -0.31 7.22 -18.98
N VAL A 98 0.31 6.66 -17.95
CA VAL A 98 0.27 5.24 -17.61
C VAL A 98 -0.67 5.09 -16.42
N ALA A 99 -1.86 4.56 -16.63
CA ALA A 99 -2.70 4.06 -15.55
C ALA A 99 -2.13 2.71 -15.11
N LEU A 100 -1.78 2.61 -13.83
CA LEU A 100 -1.12 1.43 -13.25
C LEU A 100 -1.98 0.85 -12.15
N LYS A 101 -2.10 -0.47 -12.13
CA LYS A 101 -2.56 -1.23 -10.96
C LYS A 101 -1.54 -2.32 -10.69
N THR A 102 -1.00 -2.36 -9.48
CA THR A 102 0.03 -3.33 -9.09
C THR A 102 -0.21 -3.86 -7.70
N ARG A 103 0.26 -5.09 -7.49
CA ARG A 103 0.37 -5.76 -6.22
C ARG A 103 1.77 -6.36 -6.11
N MET A 104 2.32 -6.32 -4.90
CA MET A 104 3.57 -6.97 -4.55
C MET A 104 3.33 -7.80 -3.30
N THR A 105 3.76 -9.06 -3.35
CA THR A 105 3.77 -9.99 -2.23
C THR A 105 5.21 -10.22 -1.80
N GLY A 106 5.52 -9.84 -0.57
CA GLY A 106 6.85 -10.00 -0.01
C GLY A 106 6.79 -10.56 1.41
N LYS A 107 7.92 -11.07 1.88
CA LYS A 107 8.03 -11.67 3.22
C LYS A 107 7.70 -10.67 4.33
N ASP A 108 8.29 -9.47 4.24
CA ASP A 108 8.19 -8.46 5.29
C ASP A 108 7.21 -7.33 4.95
N VAL A 109 6.99 -7.09 3.66
CA VAL A 109 6.15 -6.01 3.16
C VAL A 109 5.36 -6.47 1.96
N ASN A 110 4.04 -6.33 2.04
CA ASN A 110 3.14 -6.40 0.91
C ASN A 110 2.79 -4.98 0.46
N ALA A 111 2.71 -4.76 -0.85
CA ALA A 111 2.36 -3.45 -1.40
C ALA A 111 1.23 -3.55 -2.41
N GLN A 112 0.40 -2.51 -2.48
CA GLN A 112 -0.60 -2.35 -3.53
C GLN A 112 -0.60 -0.90 -3.99
N ALA A 113 -0.65 -0.65 -5.30
CA ALA A 113 -0.78 0.70 -5.82
C ALA A 113 -1.77 0.74 -6.99
N LYS A 114 -2.54 1.83 -7.06
CA LYS A 114 -3.46 2.08 -8.17
C LYS A 114 -3.53 3.58 -8.42
N GLY A 115 -3.00 4.03 -9.56
CA GLY A 115 -2.93 5.44 -9.88
C GLY A 115 -2.30 5.68 -11.24
N THR A 116 -1.64 6.82 -11.40
CA THR A 116 -1.10 7.24 -12.69
C THR A 116 0.38 7.63 -12.59
N VAL A 117 1.11 7.30 -13.65
CA VAL A 117 2.50 7.71 -13.88
C VAL A 117 2.58 8.33 -15.26
N GLY A 118 3.07 9.55 -15.37
CA GLY A 118 3.31 10.16 -16.68
C GLY A 118 4.54 9.53 -17.35
N LEU A 119 4.52 9.42 -18.68
CA LEU A 119 5.73 9.10 -19.46
C LEU A 119 6.80 10.21 -19.38
N ASP A 120 6.45 11.36 -18.79
CA ASP A 120 7.39 12.42 -18.36
C ASP A 120 7.95 12.18 -16.94
N GLY A 121 7.59 11.07 -16.30
CA GLY A 121 8.04 10.66 -14.98
C GLY A 121 7.24 11.24 -13.82
N LYS A 122 6.15 12.00 -14.06
CA LYS A 122 5.29 12.52 -12.97
C LYS A 122 4.53 11.40 -12.28
N LEU A 123 4.33 11.56 -10.97
CA LEU A 123 3.68 10.58 -10.11
C LEU A 123 2.39 11.16 -9.51
N ASP A 124 1.30 10.41 -9.65
CA ASP A 124 0.10 10.54 -8.83
C ASP A 124 -0.39 9.13 -8.49
N LEU A 125 0.26 8.54 -7.49
CA LEU A 125 0.14 7.12 -7.19
C LEU A 125 -0.21 6.91 -5.70
N PRO A 126 -1.50 6.75 -5.38
CA PRO A 126 -1.93 6.18 -4.11
C PRO A 126 -1.44 4.73 -3.98
N PHE A 127 -0.93 4.38 -2.80
CA PHE A 127 -0.46 3.04 -2.50
C PHE A 127 -0.66 2.69 -1.02
N SER A 128 -0.69 1.40 -0.71
CA SER A 128 -0.65 0.89 0.66
C SER A 128 0.51 -0.06 0.87
N LEU A 129 1.07 -0.01 2.07
CA LEU A 129 2.08 -0.94 2.55
C LEU A 129 1.52 -1.67 3.77
N ARG A 130 1.54 -2.99 3.72
CA ARG A 130 1.21 -3.88 4.83
C ARG A 130 2.48 -4.54 5.31
N PHE A 131 2.79 -4.37 6.58
CA PHE A 131 4.04 -4.80 7.19
C PHE A 131 3.83 -6.09 7.99
N SER A 132 4.83 -6.96 7.99
CA SER A 132 4.88 -8.12 8.90
C SER A 132 4.82 -7.67 10.36
N PRO A 133 4.50 -8.57 11.31
CA PRO A 133 4.45 -8.21 12.73
C PRO A 133 5.77 -7.62 13.25
N GLU A 134 6.91 -8.11 12.78
CA GLU A 134 8.23 -7.60 13.16
C GLU A 134 8.44 -6.14 12.72
N LEU A 135 8.20 -5.85 11.43
CA LEU A 135 8.33 -4.48 10.92
C LEU A 135 7.26 -3.55 11.49
N SER A 136 6.06 -4.07 11.78
CA SER A 136 4.98 -3.29 12.40
C SER A 136 5.35 -2.78 13.79
N GLU A 137 6.03 -3.59 14.61
CA GLU A 137 6.52 -3.15 15.92
C GLU A 137 7.64 -2.12 15.82
N LYS A 138 8.51 -2.20 14.80
CA LYS A 138 9.50 -1.13 14.51
C LYS A 138 8.80 0.16 14.11
N LEU A 139 7.86 0.06 13.17
CA LEU A 139 7.07 1.18 12.65
C LEU A 139 6.31 1.92 13.75
N LYS A 140 5.70 1.19 14.69
CA LYS A 140 5.00 1.76 15.86
C LYS A 140 5.89 2.65 16.73
N LYS A 141 7.18 2.35 16.83
CA LYS A 141 8.15 3.14 17.60
C LYS A 141 8.59 4.42 16.88
N ARG A 142 8.30 4.53 15.58
CA ARG A 142 8.73 5.64 14.71
C ARG A 142 7.57 6.54 14.31
N VAL A 143 6.45 5.92 13.95
CA VAL A 143 5.27 6.61 13.41
C VAL A 143 4.12 6.53 14.41
N SER A 144 3.84 7.66 15.07
CA SER A 144 2.82 7.76 16.14
C SER A 144 1.43 7.27 15.75
N VAL A 145 1.04 7.36 14.48
CA VAL A 145 -0.27 6.87 14.00
C VAL A 145 -0.30 5.36 13.79
N ALA A 146 0.84 4.72 13.55
CA ALA A 146 0.91 3.28 13.24
C ALA A 146 0.42 2.40 14.39
N LYS A 147 0.51 2.86 15.64
CA LYS A 147 -0.02 2.15 16.83
C LYS A 147 -1.54 1.89 16.77
N TYR A 148 -2.26 2.66 15.96
CA TYR A 148 -3.71 2.50 15.76
C TYR A 148 -4.07 1.74 14.49
N LEU A 149 -3.07 1.39 13.67
CA LEU A 149 -3.24 0.76 12.36
C LEU A 149 -2.91 -0.75 12.37
N MET A 150 -2.58 -1.29 13.54
CA MET A 150 -2.33 -2.71 13.75
C MET A 150 -3.64 -3.52 13.79
N ASP A 151 -3.66 -4.62 13.06
CA ASP A 151 -4.73 -5.62 13.12
C ASP A 151 -4.48 -6.67 14.22
N GLU A 152 -5.35 -7.68 14.28
CA GLU A 152 -5.30 -8.73 15.31
C GLU A 152 -4.12 -9.68 15.14
N LYS A 153 -3.49 -9.72 13.96
CA LYS A 153 -2.28 -10.51 13.68
C LYS A 153 -1.00 -9.74 14.00
N GLY A 154 -1.12 -8.48 14.42
CA GLY A 154 0.01 -7.59 14.68
C GLY A 154 0.56 -6.93 13.42
N GLU A 155 -0.12 -7.06 12.28
CA GLU A 155 0.28 -6.40 11.03
C GLU A 155 -0.28 -4.98 10.97
N ALA A 156 0.55 -4.02 10.58
CA ALA A 156 0.12 -2.66 10.30
C ALA A 156 -0.07 -2.46 8.79
N GLU A 157 -1.13 -1.76 8.39
CA GLU A 157 -1.30 -1.27 7.02
C GLU A 157 -1.33 0.27 7.00
N ILE A 158 -0.44 0.89 6.23
CA ILE A 158 -0.39 2.34 6.03
C ILE A 158 -0.76 2.67 4.59
N ARG A 159 -1.71 3.60 4.42
CA ARG A 159 -2.04 4.23 3.14
C ARG A 159 -1.22 5.50 2.93
N LEU A 160 -0.61 5.60 1.76
CA LEU A 160 0.33 6.63 1.36
C LEU A 160 -0.06 7.17 -0.02
N LYS A 161 0.43 8.37 -0.33
CA LYS A 161 0.35 8.97 -1.66
C LYS A 161 1.75 9.34 -2.12
N LEU A 162 2.11 8.87 -3.32
CA LEU A 162 3.36 9.22 -3.98
C LEU A 162 3.11 10.30 -5.03
N ALA A 163 3.71 11.47 -4.82
CA ALA A 163 3.68 12.61 -5.75
C ALA A 163 5.09 12.95 -6.25
N GLY A 164 5.22 14.00 -7.07
CA GLY A 164 6.50 14.45 -7.60
C GLY A 164 6.88 13.74 -8.89
N THR A 165 8.14 13.31 -9.00
CA THR A 165 8.64 12.56 -10.15
C THR A 165 9.36 11.29 -9.74
N VAL A 166 9.51 10.32 -10.64
CA VAL A 166 10.26 9.06 -10.41
C VAL A 166 11.71 9.29 -9.95
N THR A 167 12.32 10.43 -10.30
CA THR A 167 13.68 10.81 -9.88
C THR A 167 13.71 11.66 -8.61
N ARG A 168 12.60 12.33 -8.28
CA ARG A 168 12.44 13.17 -7.08
C ARG A 168 11.03 12.96 -6.49
N PRO A 169 10.78 11.79 -5.88
CA PRO A 169 9.47 11.47 -5.35
C PRO A 169 9.22 12.18 -4.02
N TYR A 170 7.96 12.52 -3.77
CA TYR A 170 7.49 13.12 -2.52
C TYR A 170 6.36 12.25 -1.95
N PRO A 171 6.70 11.19 -1.21
CA PRO A 171 5.69 10.38 -0.53
C PRO A 171 5.09 11.17 0.64
N SER A 172 3.84 10.89 0.93
CA SER A 172 3.10 11.47 2.04
C SER A 172 2.11 10.46 2.62
N ILE A 173 1.79 10.58 3.90
CA ILE A 173 0.72 9.78 4.52
C ILE A 173 -0.62 10.28 3.99
N ASP A 174 -1.45 9.38 3.48
CA ASP A 174 -2.82 9.72 3.10
C ASP A 174 -3.64 9.96 4.37
N THR A 175 -3.55 11.16 4.91
CA THR A 175 -4.13 11.50 6.22
C THR A 175 -5.64 11.32 6.21
N LYS A 176 -6.30 11.55 5.06
CA LYS A 176 -7.75 11.33 4.92
C LYS A 176 -8.07 9.83 4.97
N GLY A 177 -7.38 9.03 4.16
CA GLY A 177 -7.55 7.57 4.16
C GLY A 177 -7.18 6.94 5.50
N VAL A 178 -6.14 7.44 6.17
CA VAL A 178 -5.72 6.97 7.51
C VAL A 178 -6.74 7.37 8.58
N GLN A 179 -7.29 8.59 8.56
CA GLN A 179 -8.35 9.00 9.50
C GLN A 179 -9.59 8.11 9.36
N GLU A 180 -10.00 7.80 8.13
CA GLU A 180 -11.09 6.85 7.86
C GLU A 180 -10.76 5.45 8.37
N GLN A 181 -9.56 4.95 8.11
CA GLN A 181 -9.11 3.63 8.57
C GLN A 181 -9.14 3.51 10.09
N VAL A 182 -8.67 4.54 10.78
CA VAL A 182 -8.67 4.60 12.25
C VAL A 182 -10.10 4.58 12.77
N LYS A 183 -11.00 5.41 12.22
CA LYS A 183 -12.43 5.43 12.60
C LYS A 183 -13.09 4.07 12.39
N ASP A 184 -12.85 3.43 11.24
CA ASP A 184 -13.41 2.12 10.92
C ASP A 184 -12.90 1.02 11.86
N THR A 185 -11.62 1.07 12.21
CA THR A 185 -11.00 0.12 13.15
C THR A 185 -11.59 0.25 14.55
N PHE A 186 -11.76 1.49 15.05
CA PHE A 186 -12.42 1.75 16.32
C PHE A 186 -13.88 1.27 16.31
N ARG A 187 -14.62 1.55 15.24
CA ARG A 187 -16.02 1.09 15.10
C ARG A 187 -16.13 -0.44 15.11
N LYS A 188 -15.25 -1.13 14.38
CA LYS A 188 -15.20 -2.61 14.37
C LYS A 188 -14.86 -3.19 15.74
N LYS A 189 -13.87 -2.62 16.45
CA LYS A 189 -13.51 -3.05 17.80
C LYS A 189 -14.66 -2.83 18.79
N ALA A 190 -15.33 -1.68 18.76
CA ALA A 190 -16.48 -1.41 19.60
C ALA A 190 -17.63 -2.40 19.37
N ILE A 191 -17.98 -2.69 18.11
CA ILE A 191 -18.99 -3.70 17.78
C ILE A 191 -18.59 -5.10 18.27
N LYS A 192 -17.31 -5.48 18.12
CA LYS A 192 -16.79 -6.78 18.58
C LYS A 192 -16.88 -6.92 20.10
N GLU A 193 -16.52 -5.89 20.85
CA GLU A 193 -16.61 -5.90 22.32
C GLU A 193 -18.06 -5.93 22.81
N ILE A 194 -18.95 -5.13 22.20
CA ILE A 194 -20.40 -5.21 22.47
C ILE A 194 -20.93 -6.61 22.15
N GLY A 195 -20.53 -7.19 21.01
CA GLY A 195 -20.91 -8.55 20.62
C GLY A 195 -20.43 -9.61 21.62
N LYS A 196 -19.20 -9.51 22.14
CA LYS A 196 -18.68 -10.42 23.17
C LYS A 196 -19.46 -10.31 24.48
N VAL A 197 -19.79 -9.09 24.93
CA VAL A 197 -20.59 -8.86 26.15
C VAL A 197 -22.02 -9.39 25.97
N LEU A 198 -22.63 -9.21 24.80
CA LEU A 198 -23.97 -9.74 24.50
C LEU A 198 -23.99 -11.27 24.30
N SER A 199 -22.87 -11.86 23.88
CA SER A 199 -22.73 -13.31 23.67
C SER A 199 -22.26 -14.05 24.93
N GLY A 200 -21.73 -13.33 25.92
CA GLY A 200 -21.12 -13.86 27.12
C GLY A 200 -21.85 -13.47 28.40
N GLU A 201 -23.10 -13.90 28.56
CA GLU A 201 -23.70 -14.28 29.86
C GLU A 201 -25.12 -14.86 29.66
N LYS A 202 -25.18 -16.16 29.35
CA LYS A 202 -26.31 -17.02 29.72
C LYS A 202 -25.77 -18.22 30.50
N LYS A 203 -25.54 -18.00 31.80
CA LYS A 203 -25.67 -19.02 32.83
C LYS A 203 -26.39 -18.38 34.02
N ASP A 204 -27.39 -19.11 34.50
CA ASP A 204 -28.46 -18.68 35.40
C ASP A 204 -28.03 -17.82 36.60
N LYS A 205 -28.81 -16.75 36.85
CA LYS A 205 -29.62 -16.67 38.08
C LYS A 205 -30.73 -15.64 37.95
N GLU A 206 -31.92 -16.12 38.28
CA GLU A 206 -33.17 -15.41 38.50
C GLU A 206 -33.05 -14.38 39.65
N LYS A 207 -33.86 -13.31 39.56
CA LYS A 207 -34.12 -12.24 40.55
C LYS A 207 -33.04 -11.14 40.70
N ASP A 208 -33.24 -10.00 40.06
CA ASP A 208 -33.85 -8.82 40.70
C ASP A 208 -34.02 -7.70 39.66
N LYS A 209 -35.28 -7.39 39.32
CA LYS A 209 -35.63 -6.21 38.53
C LYS A 209 -35.85 -5.10 39.55
N ASP A 210 -34.83 -4.29 39.84
CA ASP A 210 -35.02 -2.88 40.27
C ASP A 210 -33.70 -2.10 40.42
N ALA A 211 -32.51 -2.72 40.40
CA ALA A 211 -31.24 -1.98 40.56
C ALA A 211 -30.59 -1.48 39.25
N LYS A 212 -31.11 -1.83 38.07
CA LYS A 212 -30.48 -1.47 36.78
C LYS A 212 -30.82 -0.08 36.24
N THR A 213 -31.78 0.61 36.84
CA THR A 213 -32.20 1.95 36.38
C THR A 213 -31.37 3.07 37.04
N ASP A 214 -30.82 2.85 38.24
CA ASP A 214 -30.06 3.88 38.96
C ASP A 214 -28.62 4.04 38.44
N VAL A 215 -27.93 2.94 38.14
CA VAL A 215 -26.53 3.00 37.67
C VAL A 215 -26.43 3.66 36.29
N ALA A 216 -27.43 3.44 35.43
CA ALA A 216 -27.49 4.08 34.11
C ALA A 216 -27.73 5.59 34.22
N ASN A 217 -28.52 6.05 35.19
CA ASN A 217 -28.77 7.48 35.40
C ASN A 217 -27.61 8.19 36.11
N GLU A 218 -26.86 7.53 36.99
CA GLU A 218 -25.65 8.11 37.59
C GLU A 218 -24.50 8.25 36.59
N LEU A 219 -24.32 7.29 35.68
CA LEU A 219 -23.31 7.37 34.62
C LEU A 219 -23.60 8.47 33.59
N ILE A 220 -24.88 8.72 33.28
CA ILE A 220 -25.28 9.83 32.39
C ILE A 220 -25.07 11.18 33.09
N LYS A 221 -25.31 11.29 34.40
CA LYS A 221 -25.01 12.50 35.17
C LYS A 221 -23.51 12.77 35.26
N GLY A 222 -22.67 11.74 35.42
CA GLY A 222 -21.21 11.91 35.47
C GLY A 222 -20.55 12.34 34.17
N ILE A 223 -21.22 12.18 33.02
CA ILE A 223 -20.71 12.56 31.69
C ILE A 223 -21.24 13.94 31.23
N PHE A 224 -22.37 14.41 31.79
CA PHE A 224 -23.05 15.63 31.33
C PHE A 224 -23.16 16.77 32.37
N GLY A 225 -22.34 16.77 33.42
CA GLY A 225 -22.09 17.96 34.24
C GLY A 225 -21.33 17.66 35.52
N GLN A 226 -20.33 18.44 35.91
CA GLN A 226 -20.07 19.86 35.60
C GLN A 226 -19.21 20.12 34.36
#